data_AF-A0A3D0V502-F1
#
_entry.id   AF-A0A3D0V502-F1
#
_cell.length_a   1.000
_cell.length_b   1.000
_cell.length_c   1.000
_cell.angle_alpha   90.00
_cell.angle_beta   90.00
_cell.angle_gamma   90.00
#
_symmetry.space_group_name_H-M   'P 1'
#
loop_
_entity.id
_entity.type
_entity.pdbx_description
1 polymer ?
#
loop_
_entity_poly.entity_id
_entity_poly.type
_entity_poly.pdbx_seq_one_letter_code
_entity_poly.pdbx_strand_id
1 'polypeptide(L)'
;MKIFLDDQINEPGMPNRQVPEGYIGVRNFEEFKEILEEALAREEPIEALDFDNDLGDGQMEGWEIAKWLTETHPEIFEKIEVLRVHSENRGGGRDRIEHYFNDGKQHWREMVEAKNLPSPWGEMEK
;
A
#
# COMPACT_ATOMS: atom_id res chain seq x y z
N MET A 1 -13.16 -4.08 -0.72
CA MET A 1 -12.60 -2.77 -1.13
C MET A 1 -11.46 -2.85 -2.13
N LYS A 2 -11.34 -1.87 -3.03
CA LYS A 2 -10.23 -1.71 -3.99
C LYS A 2 -9.71 -0.27 -3.93
N ILE A 3 -8.40 -0.07 -3.84
CA ILE A 3 -7.80 1.27 -3.66
C ILE A 3 -6.87 1.60 -4.84
N PHE A 4 -7.00 2.82 -5.37
CA PHE A 4 -6.16 3.40 -6.41
C PHE A 4 -5.44 4.62 -5.83
N LEU A 5 -4.11 4.59 -5.74
CA LEU A 5 -3.28 5.61 -5.13
C LEU A 5 -2.53 6.41 -6.20
N ASP A 6 -2.89 7.68 -6.39
CA ASP A 6 -2.28 8.60 -7.37
C ASP A 6 -2.61 10.05 -6.94
N ASP A 7 -1.63 10.94 -6.86
CA ASP A 7 -1.84 12.33 -6.41
C ASP A 7 -2.57 13.19 -7.47
N GLN A 8 -2.51 12.76 -8.73
CA GLN A 8 -3.06 13.42 -9.91
C GLN A 8 -4.35 12.75 -10.41
N ILE A 9 -5.10 12.12 -9.50
CA ILE A 9 -6.42 11.52 -9.76
C ILE A 9 -7.33 12.46 -10.55
N ASN A 10 -7.89 11.90 -11.64
CA ASN A 10 -8.85 12.53 -12.54
C ASN A 10 -8.35 13.81 -13.21
N GLU A 11 -7.02 13.98 -13.35
CA GLU A 11 -6.45 15.10 -14.06
C GLU A 11 -6.89 15.10 -15.55
N PRO A 12 -7.44 16.21 -16.07
CA PRO A 12 -7.88 16.29 -17.45
C PRO A 12 -6.75 15.97 -18.43
N GLY A 13 -7.00 15.04 -19.36
CA GLY A 13 -6.03 14.65 -20.38
C GLY A 13 -5.06 13.54 -19.96
N MET A 14 -5.18 13.01 -18.74
CA MET A 14 -4.37 11.89 -18.26
C MET A 14 -5.25 10.63 -18.07
N PRO A 15 -5.48 9.83 -19.13
CA PRO A 15 -6.37 8.67 -19.06
C PRO A 15 -5.87 7.57 -18.11
N ASN A 16 -4.56 7.48 -17.88
CA ASN A 16 -3.96 6.50 -16.96
C ASN A 16 -4.18 6.84 -15.47
N ARG A 17 -4.69 8.05 -15.17
CA ARG A 17 -4.95 8.57 -13.82
C ARG A 17 -6.44 8.64 -13.48
N GLN A 18 -7.27 8.04 -14.32
CA GLN A 18 -8.69 7.87 -14.03
C GLN A 18 -8.86 6.71 -13.06
N VAL A 19 -9.56 6.95 -11.96
CA VAL A 19 -9.85 5.91 -10.98
C VAL A 19 -10.66 4.80 -11.68
N PRO A 20 -10.18 3.55 -11.69
CA PRO A 20 -10.90 2.46 -12.35
C PRO A 20 -12.26 2.20 -11.69
N GLU A 21 -13.21 1.66 -12.45
CA GLU A 21 -14.55 1.34 -11.92
C GLU A 21 -14.46 0.41 -10.69
N GLY A 22 -15.15 0.79 -9.62
CA GLY A 22 -15.16 0.04 -8.35
C GLY A 22 -13.92 0.25 -7.47
N TYR A 23 -12.98 1.11 -7.86
CA TYR A 23 -11.89 1.56 -7.01
C TYR A 23 -12.24 2.84 -6.27
N ILE A 24 -11.67 2.99 -5.08
CA ILE A 24 -11.63 4.24 -4.33
C ILE A 24 -10.28 4.90 -4.63
N GLY A 25 -10.32 6.12 -5.17
CA GLY A 25 -9.13 6.93 -5.42
C GLY A 25 -8.67 7.65 -4.16
N VAL A 26 -7.39 7.57 -3.84
CA VAL A 26 -6.73 8.29 -2.74
C VAL A 26 -5.46 8.98 -3.26
N ARG A 27 -5.16 10.16 -2.75
CA ARG A 27 -4.09 11.04 -3.29
C ARG A 27 -2.76 10.98 -2.55
N ASN A 28 -2.77 10.48 -1.31
CA ASN A 28 -1.60 10.53 -0.44
C ASN A 28 -1.70 9.46 0.65
N PHE A 29 -0.65 9.38 1.48
CA PHE A 29 -0.57 8.41 2.57
C PHE A 29 -1.67 8.57 3.62
N GLU A 30 -2.07 9.81 3.96
CA GLU A 30 -3.09 10.04 5.00
C GLU A 30 -4.45 9.51 4.55
N GLU A 31 -4.88 9.84 3.32
CA GLU A 31 -6.12 9.31 2.73
C GLU A 31 -6.07 7.79 2.56
N PHE A 32 -4.93 7.25 2.11
CA PHE A 32 -4.73 5.81 1.97
C PHE A 32 -4.89 5.10 3.32
N LYS A 33 -4.21 5.61 4.35
CA LYS A 33 -4.23 5.04 5.70
C LYS A 33 -5.62 5.09 6.32
N GLU A 34 -6.32 6.22 6.20
CA GLU A 34 -7.68 6.38 6.72
C GLU A 34 -8.62 5.34 6.11
N ILE A 35 -8.63 5.23 4.77
CA ILE A 35 -9.48 4.27 4.06
C ILE A 35 -9.13 2.81 4.41
N LEU A 36 -7.83 2.49 4.50
CA LEU A 36 -7.37 1.17 4.89
C LEU A 36 -7.83 0.81 6.32
N GLU A 37 -7.55 1.68 7.29
CA GLU A 37 -7.89 1.45 8.69
C GLU A 37 -9.41 1.37 8.91
N GLU A 38 -10.20 2.18 8.21
CA GLU A 38 -11.66 2.07 8.21
C GLU A 38 -12.15 0.71 7.71
N ALA A 39 -11.60 0.22 6.59
CA ALA A 39 -11.98 -1.07 6.04
C ALA A 39 -11.58 -2.21 6.98
N LEU A 40 -10.38 -2.16 7.55
CA LEU A 40 -9.93 -3.15 8.54
C LEU A 40 -10.83 -3.16 9.79
N ALA A 41 -11.23 -1.99 10.29
CA ALA A 41 -12.14 -1.87 11.42
C ALA A 41 -13.55 -2.44 11.13
N ARG A 42 -13.97 -2.42 9.86
CA ARG A 42 -15.25 -3.00 9.39
C ARG A 42 -15.14 -4.45 8.94
N GLU A 43 -13.96 -5.06 9.08
CA GLU A 43 -13.63 -6.39 8.54
C GLU A 43 -13.90 -6.50 7.03
N GLU A 44 -13.85 -5.37 6.31
CA GLU A 44 -14.01 -5.33 4.87
C GLU A 44 -12.70 -5.78 4.19
N PRO A 45 -12.71 -6.80 3.31
CA PRO A 45 -11.51 -7.28 2.67
C PRO A 45 -10.91 -6.25 1.71
N ILE A 46 -9.59 -6.08 1.74
CA ILE A 46 -8.85 -5.34 0.71
C ILE A 46 -8.57 -6.30 -0.46
N GLU A 47 -9.31 -6.14 -1.55
CA GLU A 47 -9.28 -7.01 -2.72
C GLU A 47 -8.24 -6.56 -3.76
N ALA A 48 -7.97 -5.26 -3.84
CA ALA A 48 -7.02 -4.73 -4.81
C ALA A 48 -6.30 -3.47 -4.33
N LEU A 49 -5.02 -3.35 -4.69
CA LEU A 49 -4.23 -2.14 -4.59
C LEU A 49 -3.60 -1.82 -5.96
N ASP A 50 -3.66 -0.57 -6.38
CA ASP A 50 -3.01 -0.06 -7.60
C ASP A 50 -2.29 1.25 -7.28
N PHE A 51 -0.95 1.26 -7.32
CA PHE A 51 -0.12 2.35 -6.81
C PHE A 51 0.64 3.11 -7.91
N ASP A 52 0.59 4.44 -7.87
CA ASP A 52 1.66 5.30 -8.34
C ASP A 52 2.75 5.40 -7.26
N ASN A 53 3.97 5.70 -7.67
CA ASN A 53 5.08 5.96 -6.77
C ASN A 53 5.20 7.44 -6.43
N ASP A 54 5.08 8.30 -7.43
CA ASP A 54 5.27 9.73 -7.25
C ASP A 54 3.95 10.31 -6.75
N LEU A 55 3.95 10.86 -5.54
CA LEU A 55 2.77 11.47 -4.93
C LEU A 55 2.99 12.96 -4.65
N GLY A 56 4.01 13.54 -5.27
CA GLY A 56 4.36 14.95 -5.15
C GLY A 56 5.23 15.30 -3.94
N ASP A 57 5.73 16.53 -3.95
CA ASP A 57 6.71 17.01 -2.97
C ASP A 57 6.16 16.99 -1.53
N GLY A 58 6.95 16.41 -0.62
CA GLY A 58 6.64 16.34 0.80
C GLY A 58 5.64 15.24 1.18
N GLN A 59 5.18 14.45 0.21
CA GLN A 59 4.42 13.22 0.46
C GLN A 59 5.34 12.02 0.60
N MET A 60 4.86 11.02 1.32
CA MET A 60 5.47 9.70 1.35
C MET A 60 5.29 9.05 -0.04
N GLU A 61 6.36 8.51 -0.62
CA GLU A 61 6.29 7.87 -1.95
C GLU A 61 5.56 6.52 -1.88
N GLY A 62 5.00 6.07 -3.00
CA GLY A 62 4.25 4.81 -3.07
C GLY A 62 5.05 3.58 -2.60
N TRP A 63 6.37 3.54 -2.83
CA TRP A 63 7.20 2.44 -2.31
C TRP A 63 7.34 2.46 -0.79
N GLU A 64 7.35 3.63 -0.16
CA GLU A 64 7.40 3.77 1.29
C GLU A 64 6.07 3.32 1.90
N ILE A 65 4.95 3.63 1.23
CA ILE A 65 3.61 3.17 1.63
C ILE A 65 3.51 1.64 1.47
N ALA A 66 4.01 1.07 0.37
CA ALA A 66 4.04 -0.37 0.18
C ALA A 66 4.89 -1.09 1.23
N LYS A 67 6.04 -0.52 1.60
CA LYS A 67 6.86 -1.00 2.71
C LYS A 67 6.08 -0.95 4.02
N TRP A 68 5.50 0.20 4.36
CA TRP A 68 4.71 0.39 5.57
C TRP A 68 3.59 -0.65 5.68
N LEU A 69 2.89 -0.97 4.58
CA LEU A 69 1.87 -2.02 4.54
C LEU A 69 2.43 -3.39 4.95
N THR A 70 3.59 -3.79 4.45
CA THR A 70 4.21 -5.08 4.81
C THR A 70 4.62 -5.15 6.28
N GLU A 71 4.99 -4.01 6.88
CA GLU A 71 5.41 -3.93 8.28
C GLU A 71 4.23 -3.85 9.26
N THR A 72 3.15 -3.16 8.86
CA THR A 72 2.05 -2.80 9.77
C THR A 72 0.77 -3.57 9.53
N HIS A 73 0.49 -3.98 8.30
CA HIS A 73 -0.73 -4.69 7.94
C HIS A 73 -0.47 -5.89 7.01
N PRO A 74 0.52 -6.76 7.30
CA PRO A 74 0.83 -7.90 6.43
C PRO A 74 -0.36 -8.85 6.22
N GLU A 75 -1.31 -8.90 7.16
CA GLU A 75 -2.52 -9.72 7.08
C GLU A 75 -3.37 -9.47 5.82
N ILE A 76 -3.33 -8.28 5.23
CA ILE A 76 -4.13 -7.96 4.04
C ILE A 76 -3.72 -8.80 2.82
N PHE A 77 -2.45 -9.22 2.78
CA PHE A 77 -1.90 -9.95 1.65
C PHE A 77 -2.44 -11.39 1.53
N GLU A 78 -3.05 -11.92 2.60
CA GLU A 78 -3.73 -13.23 2.60
C GLU A 78 -4.83 -13.29 1.54
N LYS A 79 -5.67 -12.24 1.46
CA LYS A 79 -6.91 -12.24 0.68
C LYS A 79 -6.91 -11.29 -0.51
N ILE A 80 -5.92 -10.41 -0.62
CA ILE A 80 -5.83 -9.49 -1.75
C ILE A 80 -5.73 -10.25 -3.07
N GLU A 81 -6.45 -9.86 -4.10
CA GLU A 81 -6.46 -10.55 -5.39
C GLU A 81 -5.57 -9.86 -6.41
N VAL A 82 -5.54 -8.52 -6.37
CA VAL A 82 -4.86 -7.69 -7.35
C VAL A 82 -3.85 -6.76 -6.67
N LEU A 83 -2.61 -6.83 -7.12
CA LEU A 83 -1.54 -5.92 -6.77
C LEU A 83 -0.96 -5.37 -8.07
N ARG A 84 -1.12 -4.06 -8.29
CA ARG A 84 -0.65 -3.40 -9.50
C ARG A 84 0.15 -2.15 -9.15
N VAL A 85 1.10 -1.85 -10.03
CA VAL A 85 1.83 -0.57 -10.00
C VAL A 85 1.58 0.11 -11.34
N HIS A 86 0.98 1.28 -11.33
CA HIS A 86 0.73 2.09 -12.53
C HIS A 86 1.70 3.26 -12.70
N SER A 87 2.69 3.38 -11.80
CA SER A 87 3.74 4.38 -11.93
C SER A 87 4.53 4.29 -13.25
N GLU A 88 4.78 5.45 -13.87
CA GLU A 88 5.57 5.60 -15.10
C GLU A 88 7.09 5.57 -14.84
N ASN A 89 7.53 5.78 -13.59
CA ASN A 89 8.93 5.80 -13.18
C ASN A 89 9.55 4.38 -13.14
N ARG A 90 9.98 3.89 -14.30
CA ARG A 90 10.69 2.60 -14.44
C ARG A 90 12.13 2.66 -13.89
N GLY A 91 12.55 1.64 -13.14
CA GLY A 91 13.94 1.50 -12.65
C GLY A 91 14.22 2.10 -11.27
N GLY A 92 13.18 2.33 -10.45
CA GLY A 92 13.31 2.92 -9.12
C GLY A 92 12.12 2.58 -8.22
N GLY A 93 11.25 3.57 -7.97
CA GLY A 93 10.09 3.42 -7.07
C GLY A 93 9.12 2.31 -7.48
N ARG A 94 8.85 2.17 -8.77
CA ARG A 94 8.03 1.07 -9.31
C ARG A 94 8.52 -0.31 -8.86
N ASP A 95 9.80 -0.59 -9.09
CA ASP A 95 10.41 -1.90 -8.80
C ASP A 95 10.42 -2.18 -7.30
N ARG A 96 10.53 -1.14 -6.46
CA ARG A 96 10.41 -1.26 -5.00
C ARG A 96 8.99 -1.59 -4.57
N ILE A 97 7.98 -0.94 -5.13
CA ILE A 97 6.58 -1.29 -4.84
C ILE A 97 6.33 -2.75 -5.23
N GLU A 98 6.74 -3.14 -6.45
CA GLU A 98 6.59 -4.52 -6.93
C GLU A 98 7.30 -5.52 -6.00
N HIS A 99 8.50 -5.18 -5.50
CA HIS A 99 9.20 -5.99 -4.51
C HIS A 99 8.39 -6.16 -3.22
N TYR A 100 7.92 -5.08 -2.59
CA TYR A 100 7.13 -5.18 -1.35
C TYR A 100 5.80 -5.91 -1.54
N PHE A 101 5.14 -5.72 -2.68
CA PHE A 101 3.92 -6.45 -3.03
C PHE A 101 4.18 -7.94 -3.18
N ASN A 102 5.29 -8.33 -3.83
CA ASN A 102 5.68 -9.73 -3.97
C ASN A 102 6.08 -10.34 -2.63
N ASP A 103 6.86 -9.62 -1.82
CA ASP A 103 7.28 -10.06 -0.49
C ASP A 103 6.07 -10.25 0.43
N GLY A 104 5.14 -9.30 0.47
CA GLY A 104 3.89 -9.42 1.20
C GLY A 104 3.10 -10.66 0.75
N LYS A 105 2.98 -10.88 -0.56
CA LYS A 105 2.30 -12.06 -1.10
C LYS A 105 2.93 -13.39 -0.70
N GLN A 106 4.25 -13.46 -0.70
CA GLN A 106 4.97 -14.70 -0.45
C GLN A 106 5.15 -14.99 1.05
N HIS A 107 5.31 -13.93 1.86
CA HIS A 107 5.80 -14.02 3.23
C HIS A 107 4.87 -13.41 4.28
N TRP A 108 3.62 -13.06 3.95
CA TRP A 108 2.72 -12.39 4.91
C TRP A 108 2.58 -13.11 6.25
N ARG A 109 2.61 -14.45 6.29
CA ARG A 109 2.53 -15.22 7.55
C ARG A 109 3.74 -14.96 8.43
N GLU A 110 4.93 -15.02 7.85
CA GLU A 110 6.20 -14.75 8.53
C GLU A 110 6.24 -13.30 9.02
N MET A 111 5.71 -12.35 8.22
CA MET A 111 5.59 -10.94 8.60
C MET A 111 4.60 -10.74 9.75
N VAL A 112 3.45 -11.42 9.75
CA VAL A 112 2.49 -11.41 10.87
C VAL A 112 3.12 -11.97 12.13
N GLU A 113 3.86 -13.07 12.03
CA GLU A 113 4.58 -13.65 13.17
C GLU A 113 5.64 -12.67 13.70
N ALA A 114 6.47 -12.10 12.81
CA ALA A 114 7.51 -11.14 13.16
C ALA A 114 6.95 -9.87 13.83
N LYS A 115 5.83 -9.34 13.33
CA LYS A 115 5.11 -8.19 13.91
C LYS A 115 4.68 -8.45 15.36
N ASN A 116 4.40 -9.70 15.72
CA ASN A 116 3.94 -10.09 17.06
C ASN A 116 5.07 -10.58 17.99
N LEU A 117 6.30 -10.69 17.50
CA LEU A 117 7.43 -11.05 18.36
C LEU A 117 7.78 -9.88 19.28
N PRO A 118 7.91 -10.11 20.60
CA PRO A 118 8.48 -9.11 21.49
C PRO A 118 9.90 -8.79 21.03
N SER A 119 10.22 -7.49 20.91
CA SER A 119 11.56 -7.05 20.53
C SER A 119 12.60 -7.73 21.43
N PRO A 120 13.69 -8.29 20.87
CA PRO A 120 14.76 -8.90 21.67
C PRO A 120 15.46 -7.89 22.61
N TRP A 121 15.16 -6.59 22.47
CA TRP A 121 15.66 -5.49 23.29
C TRP A 121 14.58 -4.83 24.16
N GLY A 122 13.39 -5.44 24.30
CA GLY A 122 12.21 -4.89 24.97
C GLY A 122 12.33 -4.62 26.48
N GLU A 123 13.53 -4.65 27.07
CA GLU A 123 13.81 -4.30 28.47
C GLU A 123 14.98 -3.31 28.64
N MET A 124 15.23 -2.40 27.69
CA MET A 124 16.19 -1.30 27.90
C MET A 124 15.66 0.08 27.55
N GLU A 125 14.39 0.38 27.80
CA GLU A 125 13.97 1.77 28.02
C GLU A 125 13.04 1.82 29.24
N LYS A 126 13.63 2.24 30.37
CA LYS A 126 12.91 2.68 31.59
C LYS A 126 12.56 4.15 31.47
#